data_AF-A0A1G9UTF2-F1
#
_entry.id   AF-A0A1G9UTF2-F1
#
_cell.length_a   1.000
_cell.length_b   1.000
_cell.length_c   1.000
_cell.angle_alpha   90.00
_cell.angle_beta   90.00
_cell.angle_gamma   90.00
#
_symmetry.space_group_name_H-M   'P 1'
#
loop_
_entity.id
_entity.type
_entity.pdbx_description
1 polymer ?
#
loop_
_entity_poly.entity_id
_entity_poly.type
_entity_poly.pdbx_seq_one_letter_code
_entity_poly.pdbx_strand_id
1 'polypeptide(L)'
;MYARSLLGALLLMVVMTPSANAYEVRRMDDWKGRFTPQDVAWKRAATDPPAFDLVLIRKSPPYRQIIAPSVDGTALRTRVHPRKGGFPVGTNFRLQFVEAGGSKILAESCEFRITP
;
A
#
# COMPACT_ATOMS: atom_id res chain seq x y z
N MET A 1 -6.47 -56.91 -38.02
CA MET A 1 -6.11 -55.48 -38.16
C MET A 1 -6.94 -54.68 -37.16
N TYR A 2 -6.35 -54.15 -36.10
CA TYR A 2 -7.06 -53.34 -35.09
C TYR A 2 -7.01 -51.86 -35.49
N ALA A 3 -8.18 -51.26 -35.75
CA ALA A 3 -8.31 -49.84 -36.04
C ALA A 3 -8.20 -49.03 -34.74
N ARG A 4 -7.28 -48.07 -34.72
CA ARG A 4 -6.92 -47.25 -33.56
C ARG A 4 -7.93 -46.13 -33.33
N SER A 5 -8.38 -46.04 -32.09
CA SER A 5 -9.18 -44.97 -31.51
C SER A 5 -8.41 -43.64 -31.53
N LEU A 6 -9.09 -42.54 -31.87
CA LEU A 6 -8.61 -41.18 -31.61
C LEU A 6 -9.77 -40.36 -31.03
N LEU A 7 -9.97 -40.47 -29.71
CA LEU A 7 -10.72 -39.49 -28.94
C LEU A 7 -9.80 -38.29 -28.68
N GLY A 8 -10.04 -37.18 -29.38
CA GLY A 8 -9.38 -35.91 -29.13
C GLY A 8 -9.91 -35.29 -27.83
N ALA A 9 -9.09 -35.29 -26.78
CA ALA A 9 -9.38 -34.54 -25.56
C ALA A 9 -9.03 -33.06 -25.79
N LEU A 10 -10.05 -32.21 -25.94
CA LEU A 10 -9.91 -30.76 -25.94
C LEU A 10 -9.65 -30.29 -24.50
N LEU A 11 -8.40 -29.98 -24.18
CA LEU A 11 -7.99 -29.44 -22.88
C LEU A 11 -8.28 -27.92 -22.84
N LEU A 12 -9.29 -27.52 -22.09
CA LEU A 12 -9.62 -26.11 -21.84
C LEU A 12 -8.65 -25.55 -20.77
N MET A 13 -7.60 -24.83 -21.19
CA MET A 13 -6.73 -24.10 -20.26
C MET A 13 -7.43 -22.82 -19.79
N VAL A 14 -7.93 -22.82 -18.55
CA VAL A 14 -8.36 -21.59 -17.86
C VAL A 14 -7.11 -20.91 -17.32
N VAL A 15 -6.68 -19.83 -17.97
CA VAL A 15 -5.59 -18.97 -17.46
C VAL A 15 -6.17 -18.06 -16.38
N MET A 16 -5.85 -18.37 -15.12
CA MET A 16 -6.18 -17.50 -13.99
C MET A 16 -5.17 -16.34 -13.98
N THR A 17 -5.56 -15.16 -14.45
CA THR A 17 -4.73 -13.95 -14.29
C THR A 17 -4.74 -13.54 -12.82
N PRO A 18 -3.59 -13.44 -12.14
CA PRO A 18 -3.57 -12.94 -10.78
C PRO A 18 -4.05 -11.48 -10.77
N SER A 19 -5.17 -11.21 -10.11
CA SER A 19 -5.65 -9.85 -9.83
C SER A 19 -4.82 -9.21 -8.72
N ALA A 20 -3.55 -8.92 -9.01
CA ALA A 20 -2.59 -8.37 -8.06
C ALA A 20 -2.53 -6.84 -8.16
N ASN A 21 -3.63 -6.15 -7.82
CA ASN A 21 -3.53 -4.76 -7.36
C ASN A 21 -3.17 -4.83 -5.88
N ALA A 22 -1.90 -4.66 -5.57
CA ALA A 22 -1.39 -4.79 -4.22
C ALA A 22 -0.12 -3.97 -4.10
N TYR A 23 -0.30 -2.66 -3.92
CA TYR A 23 0.72 -1.91 -3.23
C TYR A 23 1.08 -2.65 -1.94
N GLU A 24 2.37 -2.83 -1.68
CA GLU A 24 2.86 -3.46 -0.47
C GLU A 24 3.70 -2.43 0.26
N VAL A 25 3.20 -1.89 1.37
CA VAL A 25 4.01 -0.99 2.21
C VAL A 25 5.17 -1.83 2.77
N ARG A 26 6.41 -1.45 2.44
CA ARG A 26 7.57 -2.19 2.96
C ARG A 26 7.60 -2.04 4.47
N ARG A 27 8.19 -3.03 5.14
CA ARG A 27 8.35 -3.06 6.60
C ARG A 27 8.75 -1.68 7.10
N MET A 28 7.91 -1.10 7.94
CA MET A 28 8.16 0.19 8.56
C MET A 28 8.93 -0.02 9.86
N ASP A 29 9.98 0.76 10.04
CA ASP A 29 10.54 1.00 11.36
C ASP A 29 9.69 2.07 12.07
N ASP A 30 9.83 2.13 13.39
CA ASP A 30 9.21 3.18 14.18
C ASP A 30 9.66 4.57 13.72
N TRP A 31 8.70 5.48 13.59
CA TRP A 31 8.99 6.87 13.25
C TRP A 31 9.56 7.59 14.46
N LYS A 32 10.66 8.31 14.25
CA LYS A 32 11.38 9.03 15.32
C LYS A 32 11.27 10.52 15.12
N GLY A 33 10.92 11.27 16.17
CA GLY A 33 10.92 12.73 16.11
C GLY A 33 9.61 13.29 15.60
N ARG A 34 8.89 14.01 16.47
CA ARG A 34 7.65 14.71 16.11
C ARG A 34 7.78 15.63 14.89
N PHE A 35 8.95 16.23 14.70
CA PHE A 35 9.22 17.19 13.61
C PHE A 35 10.23 16.67 12.58
N THR A 36 10.59 15.39 12.66
CA THR A 36 11.56 14.79 11.76
C THR A 36 10.85 14.20 10.54
N PRO A 37 11.31 14.48 9.31
CA PRO A 37 10.79 13.83 8.11
C PRO A 37 10.96 12.31 8.18
N GLN A 38 10.01 11.58 7.61
CA GLN A 38 9.99 10.11 7.63
C GLN A 38 9.97 9.56 6.21
N ASP A 39 10.81 8.56 5.96
CA ASP A 39 10.87 7.90 4.67
C ASP A 39 9.87 6.73 4.64
N VAL A 40 9.10 6.64 3.55
CA VAL A 40 8.11 5.60 3.32
C VAL A 40 8.44 4.93 2.00
N ALA A 41 8.48 3.61 1.97
CA ALA A 41 8.79 2.83 0.78
C ALA A 41 7.76 1.72 0.57
N TRP A 42 7.55 1.34 -0.69
CA TRP A 42 6.58 0.31 -1.06
C TRP A 42 7.08 -0.53 -2.23
N LYS A 43 6.39 -1.64 -2.48
CA LYS A 43 6.39 -2.32 -3.78
C LYS A 43 5.10 -1.97 -4.52
N ARG A 44 5.18 -1.98 -5.85
CA ARG A 44 4.07 -1.66 -6.75
C ARG A 44 3.98 -2.75 -7.81
N ALA A 45 2.77 -3.25 -8.08
CA ALA A 45 2.47 -4.06 -9.24
C ALA A 45 2.19 -3.17 -10.46
N ALA A 46 2.43 -3.67 -11.67
CA ALA A 46 2.24 -2.88 -12.89
C ALA A 46 0.81 -2.34 -13.06
N THR A 47 -0.18 -3.06 -12.53
CA THR A 47 -1.61 -2.72 -12.59
C THR A 47 -2.07 -1.69 -11.56
N ASP A 48 -1.25 -1.39 -10.55
CA ASP A 48 -1.62 -0.44 -9.50
C ASP A 48 -1.76 1.00 -10.08
N PRO A 49 -2.64 1.86 -9.52
CA PRO A 49 -2.72 3.26 -9.91
C PRO A 49 -1.35 3.95 -9.84
N PRO A 50 -1.03 4.89 -10.74
CA PRO A 50 0.27 5.55 -10.75
C PRO A 50 0.47 6.53 -9.59
N ALA A 51 -0.61 6.92 -8.91
CA ALA A 51 -0.57 7.84 -7.76
C ALA A 51 -1.55 7.42 -6.65
N PHE A 52 -1.25 7.82 -5.43
CA PHE A 52 -2.08 7.57 -4.25
C PHE A 52 -1.95 8.70 -3.21
N ASP A 53 -2.94 8.84 -2.34
CA ASP A 53 -2.86 9.65 -1.14
C ASP A 53 -2.33 8.81 0.03
N LEU A 54 -1.31 9.30 0.71
CA LEU A 54 -0.76 8.66 1.91
C LEU A 54 -1.45 9.20 3.16
N VAL A 55 -2.04 8.29 3.94
CA VAL A 55 -2.85 8.62 5.11
C VAL A 55 -2.27 7.96 6.35
N LEU A 56 -2.04 8.75 7.40
CA LEU A 56 -1.72 8.25 8.74
C LEU A 56 -3.02 8.01 9.52
N ILE A 57 -3.20 6.80 10.05
CA ILE A 57 -4.38 6.44 10.82
C ILE A 57 -4.04 5.80 12.17
N ARG A 58 -4.98 5.86 13.12
CA ARG A 58 -5.00 5.09 14.37
C ARG A 58 -6.46 4.84 14.77
N LYS A 59 -6.78 3.65 15.28
CA LYS A 59 -8.16 3.27 15.65
C LYS A 59 -8.61 3.86 16.99
N SER A 60 -7.74 3.90 17.99
CA SER A 60 -8.09 4.35 19.34
C SER A 60 -6.94 5.13 20.01
N PRO A 61 -7.16 6.42 20.40
CA PRO A 61 -8.28 7.24 19.96
C PRO A 61 -8.24 7.44 18.43
N PRO A 62 -9.41 7.58 17.77
CA PRO A 62 -9.50 7.66 16.32
C PRO A 62 -8.68 8.85 15.80
N TYR A 63 -7.84 8.58 14.81
CA TYR A 63 -7.02 9.57 14.14
C TYR A 63 -6.95 9.21 12.66
N ARG A 64 -7.08 10.22 11.80
CA ARG A 64 -6.93 10.09 10.36
C ARG A 64 -6.42 11.42 9.79
N GLN A 65 -5.31 11.38 9.07
CA GLN A 65 -4.76 12.56 8.41
C GLN A 65 -4.07 12.19 7.11
N ILE A 66 -4.38 12.92 6.03
CA ILE A 66 -3.59 12.85 4.79
C ILE A 66 -2.25 13.56 5.03
N ILE A 67 -1.18 12.79 5.03
CA ILE A 67 0.18 13.29 5.33
C ILE A 67 0.96 13.61 4.05
N ALA A 68 0.63 12.99 2.92
CA ALA A 68 1.14 13.36 1.61
C ALA A 68 0.07 13.06 0.53
N PRO A 69 -0.53 14.07 -0.11
CA PRO A 69 -1.47 13.86 -1.21
C PRO A 69 -0.74 13.58 -2.53
N SER A 70 -1.39 12.84 -3.43
CA SER A 70 -0.95 12.62 -4.82
C SER A 70 0.51 12.17 -4.95
N VAL A 71 0.94 11.24 -4.09
CA VAL A 71 2.28 10.65 -4.13
C VAL A 71 2.43 9.86 -5.43
N ASP A 72 3.53 10.10 -6.14
CA ASP A 72 3.93 9.32 -7.30
C ASP A 72 4.29 7.89 -6.87
N GLY A 73 3.42 6.95 -7.19
CA GLY A 73 3.56 5.54 -6.87
C GLY A 73 4.67 4.83 -7.65
N THR A 74 5.13 5.41 -8.76
CA THR A 74 6.24 4.87 -9.56
C THR A 74 7.60 5.16 -8.95
N ALA A 75 7.70 6.15 -8.06
CA ALA A 75 8.93 6.48 -7.34
C ALA A 75 9.36 5.41 -6.31
N LEU A 76 8.44 4.53 -5.89
CA LEU A 76 8.61 3.44 -4.92
C LEU A 76 9.01 3.87 -3.49
N ARG A 77 9.23 5.17 -3.29
CA ARG A 77 9.50 5.80 -2.00
C ARG A 77 9.09 7.26 -2.01
N THR A 78 8.78 7.79 -0.84
CA THR A 78 8.58 9.23 -0.63
C THR A 78 9.09 9.63 0.75
N ARG A 79 9.42 10.91 0.88
CA ARG A 79 9.76 11.53 2.16
C ARG A 79 8.57 12.36 2.63
N VAL A 80 8.02 12.00 3.78
CA VAL A 80 6.87 12.68 4.38
C VAL A 80 7.36 13.69 5.39
N HIS A 81 6.95 14.94 5.20
CA HIS A 81 7.26 16.01 6.14
C HIS A 81 6.12 16.21 7.14
N PRO A 82 6.43 16.49 8.42
CA PRO A 82 5.40 16.81 9.41
C PRO A 82 4.67 18.10 9.06
N ARG A 83 3.36 18.13 9.30
CA ARG A 83 2.55 19.36 9.18
C ARG A 83 2.73 20.26 10.40
N LYS A 84 2.08 21.43 10.40
CA LYS A 84 1.97 22.29 11.59
C LYS A 84 1.46 21.46 12.78
N GLY A 85 2.27 21.37 13.83
CA GLY A 85 1.98 20.52 15.00
C GLY A 85 2.66 19.14 15.00
N GLY A 86 3.45 18.81 13.98
CA GLY A 86 4.24 17.58 13.95
C GLY A 86 3.43 16.31 13.70
N PHE A 87 4.11 15.16 13.70
CA PHE A 87 3.44 13.86 13.79
C PHE A 87 2.94 13.60 15.21
N PRO A 88 1.77 12.98 15.39
CA PRO A 88 1.28 12.60 16.71
C PRO A 88 2.19 11.52 17.31
N VAL A 89 2.56 11.66 18.58
CA VAL A 89 3.32 10.64 19.31
C VAL A 89 2.37 9.58 19.86
N GLY A 90 2.80 8.32 19.86
CA GLY A 90 2.03 7.19 20.42
C GLY A 90 2.21 5.90 19.63
N THR A 91 1.31 4.95 19.87
CA THR A 91 1.33 3.61 19.27
C THR A 91 0.12 3.36 18.36
N ASN A 92 0.10 2.17 17.72
CA ASN A 92 -1.01 1.65 16.92
C ASN A 92 -1.32 2.52 15.68
N PHE A 93 -0.29 3.19 15.15
CA PHE A 93 -0.40 3.92 13.89
C PHE A 93 -0.25 2.97 12.72
N ARG A 94 -0.93 3.26 11.62
CA ARG A 94 -0.76 2.60 10.33
C ARG A 94 -0.72 3.63 9.22
N LEU A 95 -0.04 3.30 8.14
CA LEU A 95 -0.15 4.02 6.88
C LEU A 95 -1.17 3.32 5.99
N GLN A 96 -2.04 4.10 5.38
CA GLN A 96 -2.94 3.66 4.32
C GLN A 96 -2.58 4.39 3.03
N PHE A 97 -2.49 3.63 1.95
CA PHE A 97 -2.42 4.19 0.60
C PHE A 97 -3.84 4.19 0.07
N VAL A 98 -4.35 5.37 -0.27
CA VAL A 98 -5.72 5.55 -0.74
C VAL A 98 -5.66 6.04 -2.18
N GLU A 99 -6.59 5.61 -3.03
CA GLU A 99 -6.73 6.15 -4.37
C GLU A 99 -6.75 7.69 -4.34
N ALA A 100 -5.93 8.32 -5.18
CA ALA A 100 -5.79 9.77 -5.17
C ALA A 100 -7.13 10.45 -5.49
N GLY A 101 -7.62 11.27 -4.56
CA GLY A 101 -8.95 11.91 -4.67
C GLY A 101 -10.14 10.95 -4.49
N GLY A 102 -9.89 9.69 -4.15
CA GLY A 102 -10.88 8.65 -3.92
C GLY A 102 -10.97 8.21 -2.45
N SER A 103 -11.72 7.13 -2.21
CA SER A 103 -11.87 6.52 -0.87
C SER A 103 -11.39 5.07 -0.80
N LYS A 104 -10.96 4.52 -1.94
CA LYS A 104 -10.54 3.12 -2.04
C LYS A 104 -9.16 2.94 -1.40
N ILE A 105 -9.08 2.02 -0.43
CA ILE A 105 -7.80 1.62 0.17
C ILE A 105 -7.08 0.69 -0.82
N LEU A 106 -5.84 1.05 -1.16
CA LEU A 106 -4.97 0.30 -2.05
C LEU A 106 -3.99 -0.58 -1.27
N ALA A 107 -3.54 -0.10 -0.11
CA ALA A 107 -2.66 -0.85 0.80
C ALA A 107 -2.75 -0.32 2.23
N GLU A 108 -2.33 -1.15 3.19
CA GLU A 108 -2.16 -0.78 4.58
C GLU A 108 -0.87 -1.38 5.14
N SER A 109 -0.16 -0.64 5.98
CA SER A 109 1.02 -1.12 6.69
C SER A 109 0.67 -1.97 7.91
N CYS A 110 1.66 -2.67 8.45
CA CYS A 110 1.61 -3.12 9.85
C CYS A 110 1.53 -1.91 10.81
N GLU A 111 1.18 -2.18 12.06
CA GLU A 111 1.22 -1.16 13.11
C GLU A 111 2.65 -0.76 13.46
N PHE A 112 2.82 0.51 13.75
CA PHE A 112 4.08 1.08 14.24
C PHE A 112 3.79 2.13 15.31
N ARG A 113 4.85 2.56 16.01
CA ARG A 113 4.79 3.70 16.93
C ARG A 113 5.55 4.91 16.37
N ILE A 114 5.14 6.07 16.85
CA ILE A 114 5.81 7.35 16.61
C ILE A 114 6.35 7.81 17.95
N THR A 115 7.67 7.86 18.08
CA THR A 115 8.35 8.30 19.30
C THR A 115 8.68 9.80 19.23
N PRO A 116 8.83 10.46 20.39
CA PRO A 116 9.19 11.88 20.47
C PRO A 116 10.37 12.28 19.60
#